data_AF-A0A922MQ65-F1
#
_entry.id   AF-A0A922MQ65-F1
#
_cell.length_a   1.000
_cell.length_b   1.000
_cell.length_c   1.000
_cell.angle_alpha   90.00
_cell.angle_beta   90.00
_cell.angle_gamma   90.00
#
_symmetry.space_group_name_H-M   'P 1'
#
loop_
_entity.id
_entity.type
_entity.pdbx_description
1 polymer ?
#
loop_
_entity_poly.entity_id
_entity_poly.type
_entity_poly.pdbx_seq_one_letter_code
_entity_poly.pdbx_strand_id
1 'polypeptide(L)'
;MIKAILVFNNHGKPRLSKFYQYFVFVETLDKCFENVCELDLIFHADAAHQVLDELVMGGMVLQTNMADILCRLQEQNKMQKAEAGISAAPARAVSAVKSMNLPQQLRDMKLPDLPQAIKDYPVSLH
;
A
#
# COMPACT_ATOMS: atom_id res chain seq x y z
N MET A 1 26.13 6.87 -4.44
CA MET A 1 25.42 6.36 -5.63
C MET A 1 25.19 4.88 -5.43
N ILE A 2 23.93 4.53 -5.15
CA ILE A 2 23.51 3.18 -4.86
C ILE A 2 23.74 2.29 -6.09
N LYS A 3 24.45 1.17 -5.90
CA LYS A 3 24.86 0.27 -6.99
C LYS A 3 23.95 -0.96 -7.14
N ALA A 4 23.30 -1.36 -6.06
CA ALA A 4 22.34 -2.44 -6.02
C ALA A 4 21.36 -2.25 -4.85
N ILE A 5 20.11 -2.66 -5.04
CA ILE A 5 19.09 -2.76 -4.00
C ILE A 5 18.47 -4.15 -4.15
N LEU A 6 18.51 -4.92 -3.07
CA LEU A 6 17.94 -6.26 -3.03
C LEU A 6 16.81 -6.27 -2.01
N VAL A 7 15.60 -6.55 -2.48
CA VAL A 7 14.41 -6.53 -1.64
C VAL A 7 13.93 -7.94 -1.38
N PHE A 8 13.88 -8.32 -0.09
CA PHE A 8 13.30 -9.58 0.39
C PHE A 8 12.04 -9.30 1.19
N ASN A 9 11.08 -10.23 1.14
CA ASN A 9 9.97 -10.21 2.07
C ASN A 9 10.39 -10.78 3.44
N ASN A 10 9.48 -10.71 4.43
CA ASN A 10 9.71 -11.22 5.79
C ASN A 10 9.97 -12.74 5.88
N HIS A 11 9.77 -13.48 4.79
CA HIS A 11 10.03 -14.92 4.69
C HIS A 11 11.33 -15.21 3.91
N GLY A 12 12.14 -14.18 3.63
CA GLY A 12 13.39 -14.30 2.87
C GLY A 12 13.19 -14.51 1.37
N LYS A 13 11.96 -14.40 0.85
CA LYS A 13 11.70 -14.52 -0.60
C LYS A 13 11.99 -13.20 -1.30
N PRO A 14 12.82 -13.16 -2.35
CA PRO A 14 13.13 -11.93 -3.06
C PRO A 14 11.87 -11.40 -3.77
N ARG A 15 11.50 -10.16 -3.48
CA ARG A 15 10.43 -9.41 -4.17
C ARG A 15 10.94 -8.78 -5.47
N LEU A 16 12.24 -8.49 -5.55
CA LEU A 16 12.91 -8.00 -6.76
C LEU A 16 13.98 -9.01 -7.19
N SER A 17 13.80 -9.63 -8.36
CA SER A 17 14.64 -10.77 -8.80
C SER A 17 15.25 -10.61 -10.20
N LYS A 18 15.02 -9.49 -10.90
CA LYS A 18 15.57 -9.24 -12.26
C LYS A 18 16.21 -7.86 -12.40
N PHE A 19 17.37 -7.81 -13.07
CA PHE A 19 18.21 -6.62 -13.26
C PHE A 19 17.50 -5.41 -13.90
N TYR A 20 16.53 -5.61 -14.81
CA TYR A 20 15.78 -4.50 -15.43
C TYR A 20 14.93 -3.72 -14.42
N GLN A 21 14.44 -4.41 -13.41
CA GLN A 21 13.60 -3.85 -12.37
C GLN A 21 14.39 -2.89 -11.47
N TYR A 22 15.67 -3.21 -11.25
CA TYR A 22 16.58 -2.38 -10.46
C TYR A 22 16.75 -0.99 -11.05
N PHE A 23 16.94 -0.88 -12.38
CA PHE A 23 17.14 0.40 -13.05
C PHE A 23 15.92 1.31 -12.88
N VAL A 24 14.73 0.79 -13.23
CA VAL A 24 13.47 1.55 -13.09
C VAL A 24 13.18 1.90 -11.63
N PHE A 25 13.42 0.97 -10.69
CA PHE A 25 13.19 1.19 -9.27
C PHE A 25 14.08 2.32 -8.72
N VAL A 26 15.38 2.29 -9.02
CA VAL A 26 16.34 3.29 -8.52
C VAL A 26 16.09 4.65 -9.15
N GLU A 27 15.85 4.71 -10.47
CA GLU A 27 15.52 5.98 -11.13
C GLU A 27 14.24 6.60 -10.56
N THR A 28 13.24 5.76 -10.24
CA THR A 28 11.98 6.25 -9.65
C THR A 28 12.23 6.79 -8.24
N LEU A 29 13.01 6.08 -7.41
CA LEU A 29 13.39 6.56 -6.08
C LEU A 29 14.19 7.85 -6.14
N ASP A 30 15.15 7.96 -7.05
CA ASP A 30 15.97 9.15 -7.22
C ASP A 30 15.14 10.39 -7.55
N LYS A 31 14.09 10.21 -8.36
CA LYS A 31 13.09 11.26 -8.65
C LYS A 31 12.16 11.55 -7.48
N CYS A 32 11.80 10.55 -6.69
CA CYS A 32 10.96 10.74 -5.51
C CYS A 32 11.67 11.51 -4.39
N PHE A 33 12.99 11.33 -4.24
CA PHE A 33 13.78 11.93 -3.15
C PHE A 33 14.72 13.07 -3.59
N GLU A 34 14.69 13.47 -4.87
CA GLU A 34 15.56 14.55 -5.42
C GLU A 34 17.05 14.34 -5.10
N ASN A 35 17.62 13.22 -5.58
CA ASN A 35 18.95 12.68 -5.25
C ASN A 35 18.95 11.80 -4.00
N VAL A 36 18.42 10.58 -4.14
CA VAL A 36 18.27 9.65 -3.02
C VAL A 36 19.62 9.26 -2.42
N CYS A 37 19.75 9.34 -1.10
CA CYS A 37 20.88 8.78 -0.36
C CYS A 37 20.47 7.58 0.50
N GLU A 38 21.44 6.80 0.97
CA GLU A 38 21.19 5.58 1.73
C GLU A 38 20.38 5.84 3.02
N LEU A 39 20.55 7.01 3.64
CA LEU A 39 19.78 7.41 4.82
C LEU A 39 18.31 7.63 4.48
N ASP A 40 17.97 8.17 3.30
CA ASP A 40 16.58 8.39 2.90
C ASP A 40 15.83 7.06 2.77
N LEU A 41 16.47 6.02 2.22
CA LEU A 41 15.86 4.69 2.17
C LEU A 41 15.63 4.08 3.56
N ILE A 42 16.50 4.38 4.53
CA ILE A 42 16.38 3.87 5.90
C ILE A 42 15.26 4.60 6.65
N PHE A 43 15.23 5.93 6.56
CA PHE A 43 14.25 6.76 7.28
C PHE A 43 12.88 6.79 6.60
N HIS A 44 12.80 6.55 5.29
CA HIS A 44 11.58 6.62 4.50
C HIS A 44 11.34 5.31 3.72
N ALA A 45 11.51 4.18 4.40
CA ALA A 45 11.24 2.85 3.85
C ALA A 45 9.81 2.72 3.30
N ASP A 46 8.84 3.43 3.88
CA ASP A 46 7.45 3.43 3.42
C ASP A 46 7.32 3.91 1.97
N ALA A 47 8.01 4.99 1.61
CA ALA A 47 7.99 5.51 0.23
C ALA A 47 8.68 4.53 -0.74
N ALA A 48 9.75 3.86 -0.30
CA ALA A 48 10.39 2.82 -1.10
C ALA A 48 9.47 1.60 -1.31
N HIS A 49 8.68 1.23 -0.30
CA HIS A 49 7.67 0.18 -0.41
C HIS A 49 6.52 0.55 -1.34
N GLN A 50 6.04 1.80 -1.31
CA GLN A 50 5.02 2.29 -2.24
C GLN A 50 5.49 2.18 -3.70
N VAL A 51 6.72 2.61 -3.99
CA VAL A 51 7.31 2.48 -5.33
C VAL A 51 7.41 1.00 -5.72
N LEU A 52 7.83 0.14 -4.78
CA LEU A 52 7.97 -1.29 -5.02
C LEU A 52 6.65 -1.97 -5.33
N ASP A 53 5.57 -1.60 -4.65
CA ASP A 53 4.25 -2.21 -4.83
C ASP A 53 3.62 -1.83 -6.18
N GLU A 54 3.90 -0.64 -6.73
CA GLU A 54 3.53 -0.29 -8.12
C GLU A 54 4.32 -1.10 -9.17
N LEU A 55 5.54 -1.50 -8.80
CA LEU A 55 6.47 -2.18 -9.69
C LEU A 55 6.23 -3.69 -9.73
N VAL A 56 5.99 -4.31 -8.56
CA VAL A 56 5.86 -5.76 -8.37
C VAL A 56 4.84 -6.08 -7.28
N MET A 57 3.92 -7.00 -7.56
CA MET A 57 3.09 -7.64 -6.54
C MET A 57 3.08 -9.15 -6.73
N GLY A 58 3.13 -9.90 -5.64
CA GLY A 58 3.12 -11.37 -5.69
C GLY A 58 4.29 -12.00 -6.47
N GLY A 59 5.37 -11.26 -6.72
CA GLY A 59 6.51 -11.71 -7.54
C GLY A 59 6.30 -11.52 -9.05
N MET A 60 5.19 -10.89 -9.47
CA MET A 60 4.93 -10.51 -10.85
C MET A 60 5.21 -9.03 -11.05
N VAL A 61 5.82 -8.68 -12.17
CA VAL A 61 6.03 -7.27 -12.56
C VAL A 61 4.70 -6.69 -13.04
N LEU A 62 4.27 -5.58 -12.43
CA LEU A 62 3.06 -4.87 -12.82
C LEU A 62 3.36 -3.76 -13.82
N GLN A 63 4.31 -2.89 -13.48
CA GLN A 63 4.61 -1.70 -14.26
C GLN A 63 6.11 -1.49 -14.38
N THR A 64 6.53 -1.14 -15.59
CA THR A 64 7.95 -0.86 -15.91
C THR A 64 8.16 0.55 -16.46
N ASN A 65 7.07 1.28 -16.73
CA ASN A 65 7.14 2.66 -17.19
C ASN A 65 7.19 3.61 -16.00
N MET A 66 8.33 4.25 -15.81
CA MET A 66 8.57 5.22 -14.74
C MET A 66 7.55 6.37 -14.71
N ALA A 67 7.10 6.89 -15.86
CA ALA A 67 6.15 8.00 -15.89
C ALA A 67 4.79 7.60 -15.29
N ASP A 68 4.33 6.40 -15.62
CA ASP A 68 3.08 5.86 -15.09
C ASP A 68 3.19 5.55 -13.60
N ILE A 69 4.32 4.99 -13.17
CA ILE A 69 4.61 4.70 -11.75
C ILE A 69 4.57 6.00 -10.93
N LEU A 70 5.26 7.05 -11.38
CA LEU A 70 5.27 8.35 -10.70
C LEU A 70 3.88 8.99 -10.64
N CYS A 71 3.11 8.90 -11.73
CA CYS A 71 1.74 9.42 -11.77
C CYS A 71 0.86 8.74 -10.72
N ARG A 72 0.88 7.40 -10.66
CA ARG A 72 0.12 6.62 -9.67
C ARG A 72 0.54 6.89 -8.24
N LEU A 73 1.84 7.02 -7.98
CA LEU A 73 2.36 7.40 -6.65
C LEU A 73 1.86 8.78 -6.22
N GLN A 74 1.79 9.74 -7.13
CA GLN A 74 1.27 11.08 -6.84
C GLN A 74 -0.24 11.04 -6.56
N GLU A 75 -1.01 10.26 -7.31
CA GLU A 75 -2.43 10.07 -7.09
C GLU A 75 -2.71 9.40 -5.74
N GLN A 76 -1.98 8.34 -5.40
CA GLN A 76 -2.08 7.68 -4.08
C GLN A 76 -1.71 8.64 -2.95
N ASN A 77 -0.65 9.43 -3.09
CA ASN A 77 -0.29 10.44 -2.10
C ASN A 77 -1.37 11.51 -1.89
N LYS A 78 -2.07 11.92 -2.96
CA LYS A 78 -3.21 12.85 -2.86
C LYS A 78 -4.39 12.21 -2.14
N MET A 79 -4.70 10.96 -2.44
CA MET A 79 -5.81 10.23 -1.80
C MET A 79 -5.54 9.98 -0.31
N GLN A 80 -4.33 9.53 0.05
CA GLN A 80 -3.94 9.32 1.44
C GLN A 80 -4.07 10.62 2.27
N LYS A 81 -3.70 11.77 1.70
CA LYS A 81 -3.87 13.09 2.35
C LYS A 81 -5.33 13.49 2.49
N ALA A 82 -6.16 13.19 1.50
CA ALA A 82 -7.61 13.46 1.56
C ALA A 82 -8.32 12.59 2.60
N GLU A 83 -7.94 11.32 2.73
CA GLU A 83 -8.50 10.40 3.72
C GLU A 83 -8.07 10.73 5.16
N ALA A 84 -6.83 11.19 5.36
CA ALA A 84 -6.35 11.68 6.66
C ALA A 84 -7.19 12.88 7.18
N GLY A 85 -7.68 13.72 6.26
CA GLY A 85 -8.58 14.84 6.60
C GLY A 85 -9.98 14.42 7.06
N ILE A 86 -10.44 13.22 6.68
CA ILE A 86 -11.75 12.69 7.06
C ILE A 86 -11.68 12.02 8.44
N SER A 87 -10.56 11.38 8.78
CA SER A 87 -10.34 10.73 10.08
C SER A 87 -10.10 11.72 11.23
N ALA A 88 -9.49 12.87 10.94
CA ALA A 88 -9.23 13.93 11.93
C ALA A 88 -10.45 14.85 12.19
N ALA A 89 -11.55 14.67 11.47
CA ALA A 89 -12.73 15.50 11.64
C ALA A 89 -13.48 15.10 12.93
N PRO A 90 -13.80 16.05 13.83
CA PRO A 90 -14.57 15.75 15.03
C PRO A 90 -15.90 15.09 14.63
N ALA A 91 -16.38 14.10 15.40
CA ALA A 91 -17.54 13.26 15.07
C ALA A 91 -18.80 14.01 14.56
N ARG A 92 -18.95 15.31 14.87
CA ARG A 92 -20.01 16.17 14.31
C ARG A 92 -19.88 16.44 12.81
N ALA A 93 -18.67 16.52 12.25
CA ALA A 93 -18.46 16.76 10.82
C ALA A 93 -18.72 15.49 9.96
N VAL A 94 -18.51 14.30 10.53
CA VAL A 94 -18.81 13.01 9.89
C VAL A 94 -20.32 12.83 9.64
N SER A 95 -21.16 13.39 10.51
CA SER A 95 -22.62 13.36 10.34
C SER A 95 -23.11 14.18 9.14
N ALA A 96 -22.39 15.22 8.71
CA ALA A 96 -22.80 16.09 7.61
C ALA A 96 -22.50 15.50 6.21
N VAL A 97 -21.47 14.65 6.09
CA VAL A 97 -21.21 13.90 4.85
C VAL A 97 -22.14 12.69 4.70
N LYS A 98 -22.70 12.17 5.80
CA LYS A 98 -23.73 11.11 5.77
C LYS A 98 -25.08 11.58 5.21
N SER A 99 -25.31 12.89 5.11
CA SER A 99 -26.49 13.50 4.48
C SER A 99 -26.34 13.78 2.98
N MET A 100 -25.20 13.49 2.35
CA MET A 100 -25.11 13.46 0.89
C MET A 100 -25.58 12.11 0.37
N ASN A 101 -26.55 12.16 -0.53
CA ASN A 101 -27.35 11.05 -1.02
C ASN A 101 -26.49 10.04 -1.82
N LEU A 102 -25.82 9.12 -1.11
CA LEU A 102 -25.23 7.93 -1.71
C LEU A 102 -26.36 6.98 -2.10
N PRO A 103 -26.43 6.48 -3.35
CA PRO A 103 -27.48 5.56 -3.78
C PRO A 103 -27.55 4.38 -2.81
N GLN A 104 -28.78 4.05 -2.40
CA GLN A 104 -29.12 3.14 -1.29
C GLN A 104 -28.58 1.69 -1.41
N GLN A 105 -27.88 1.35 -2.50
CA GLN A 105 -27.47 -0.01 -2.85
C GLN A 105 -26.23 -0.54 -2.10
N LEU A 106 -25.51 0.28 -1.32
CA LEU A 106 -24.34 -0.19 -0.55
C LEU A 106 -24.63 -0.51 0.93
N ARG A 107 -25.86 -0.28 1.42
CA ARG A 107 -26.21 -0.52 2.83
C ARG A 107 -26.70 -1.94 3.16
N ASP A 108 -26.93 -2.78 2.15
CA ASP A 108 -27.61 -4.08 2.32
C ASP A 108 -26.76 -5.31 1.92
N MET A 109 -25.43 -5.23 1.90
CA MET A 109 -24.62 -6.45 1.97
C MET A 109 -24.57 -6.94 3.42
N LYS A 110 -25.63 -7.63 3.83
CA LYS A 110 -25.69 -8.38 5.08
C LYS A 110 -24.65 -9.50 5.01
N LEU A 111 -23.62 -9.39 5.84
CA LEU A 111 -22.70 -10.50 6.11
C LEU A 111 -23.55 -11.68 6.63
N PRO A 112 -23.47 -12.89 6.03
CA PRO A 112 -24.17 -14.04 6.58
C PRO A 112 -23.59 -14.36 7.97
N ASP A 113 -24.48 -14.46 8.96
CA ASP A 113 -24.14 -14.90 10.32
C ASP A 113 -23.38 -16.23 10.26
N LEU A 114 -22.18 -16.25 10.87
CA LEU A 114 -21.44 -17.48 11.08
C LEU A 114 -22.27 -18.41 11.98
N PRO A 115 -22.53 -19.68 11.61
CA PRO A 115 -23.23 -20.60 12.48
C PRO A 115 -22.46 -20.76 13.80
N GLN A 116 -23.20 -20.73 14.92
CA GLN A 116 -22.71 -20.77 16.30
C GLN A 116 -21.98 -22.08 16.70
N ALA A 117 -21.57 -22.91 15.74
CA ALA A 117 -21.03 -24.24 15.94
C ALA A 117 -19.50 -24.30 16.24
N ILE A 118 -18.84 -23.16 16.52
CA ILE A 118 -17.40 -23.13 16.86
C ILE A 118 -17.17 -22.68 18.32
N LYS A 119 -18.18 -22.80 19.19
CA LYS A 119 -17.99 -22.65 20.65
C LYS A 119 -17.75 -23.97 21.39
N ASP A 120 -17.95 -25.12 20.74
CA ASP A 120 -17.78 -26.46 21.33
C ASP A 120 -16.55 -27.21 20.78
N TYR A 121 -15.45 -26.52 20.49
CA TYR A 121 -14.16 -27.22 20.35
C TYR A 121 -13.53 -27.33 21.74
N PRO A 122 -13.44 -28.53 22.35
CA PRO A 122 -12.67 -28.71 23.56
C PRO A 122 -11.21 -28.45 23.22
N VAL A 123 -10.65 -27.38 23.78
CA VAL A 123 -9.20 -27.15 23.83
C VAL A 123 -8.63 -28.27 24.71
N SER A 124 -8.30 -29.40 24.08
CA SER A 124 -7.58 -30.48 24.75
C SER A 124 -6.11 -30.08 24.79
N LEU A 125 -5.68 -29.58 25.95
CA LEU A 125 -4.27 -29.57 26.34
C LEU A 125 -3.78 -31.02 26.46
N HIS A 126 -2.81 -31.38 25.63
CA HIS A 126 -1.71 -32.28 25.98
C HIS A 126 -0.48 -31.92 25.15
#